data_AF-A0A523X5V5-F1
#
_entry.id   AF-A0A523X5V5-F1
#
_cell.length_a   1.000
_cell.length_b   1.000
_cell.length_c   1.000
_cell.angle_alpha   90.00
_cell.angle_beta   90.00
_cell.angle_gamma   90.00
#
_symmetry.space_group_name_H-M   'P 1'
#
loop_
_entity.id
_entity.type
_entity.pdbx_description
1 polymer ?
#
loop_
_entity_poly.entity_id
_entity_poly.type
_entity_poly.pdbx_seq_one_letter_code
_entity_poly.pdbx_strand_id
1 'polypeptide(L)'
;FVELVKRQQGSLDNIITISSICPGVYPLKTFVRENEDKLLKDYWSAVADGKLPEGIRDTCSCCEHFVPVGADIVITIAGEKHTGKECKLFANTEKGAELLKEMDGETRESELETKGTETIRQLRQKNEEKIMADLEKKLSGLDGLVEMFSTCIGCHGCRSVCPICYCRLCEFDSPRSEYEAEKYETELRKRGGVRMPPDSIAFQIGRMIHIGLSCVSCGMCSDVCPADIPVASIFRKTGKAVQDVFEYIPGKDVEDKIPVTTFEEEELTSVED
;
A
#
# COMPACT_ATOMS: atom_id res chain seq x y z
N PHE A 1 -4.72 -3.95 -8.55
CA PHE A 1 -5.46 -5.00 -9.29
C PHE A 1 -4.50 -6.02 -9.89
N VAL A 2 -3.44 -5.58 -10.58
CA VAL A 2 -2.36 -6.42 -11.13
C VAL A 2 -1.92 -7.59 -10.21
N GLU A 3 -1.60 -7.33 -8.94
CA GLU A 3 -1.20 -8.41 -8.00
C GLU A 3 -2.28 -9.49 -7.78
N LEU A 4 -3.56 -9.16 -7.93
CA LEU A 4 -4.64 -10.14 -7.85
C LEU A 4 -4.70 -11.00 -9.11
N VAL A 5 -4.45 -10.41 -10.27
CA VAL A 5 -4.41 -11.11 -11.57
C VAL A 5 -3.28 -12.13 -11.58
N LYS A 6 -2.07 -11.74 -11.13
CA LYS A 6 -0.92 -12.65 -10.96
C LYS A 6 -1.24 -13.88 -10.11
N ARG A 7 -2.18 -13.73 -9.17
CA ARG A 7 -2.60 -14.78 -8.23
C ARG A 7 -3.88 -15.49 -8.65
N GLN A 8 -4.34 -15.27 -9.89
CA GLN A 8 -5.57 -15.83 -10.43
C GLN A 8 -6.80 -15.47 -9.58
N GLN A 9 -6.77 -14.33 -8.89
CA GLN A 9 -7.87 -13.77 -8.10
C GLN A 9 -8.60 -12.64 -8.84
N GLY A 10 -8.25 -12.38 -10.10
CA GLY A 10 -8.89 -11.43 -10.99
C GLY A 10 -8.48 -11.69 -12.44
N SER A 11 -9.21 -11.09 -13.38
CA SER A 11 -8.87 -11.10 -14.82
C SER A 11 -8.93 -9.68 -15.37
N LEU A 12 -8.10 -9.37 -16.36
CA LEU A 12 -8.17 -8.11 -17.14
C LEU A 12 -9.06 -8.24 -18.39
N ASP A 13 -9.64 -9.43 -18.62
CA ASP A 13 -10.53 -9.65 -19.76
C ASP A 13 -11.78 -8.79 -19.64
N ASN A 14 -12.13 -8.13 -20.74
CA ASN A 14 -13.29 -7.23 -20.84
C ASN A 14 -13.32 -6.10 -19.79
N ILE A 15 -12.14 -5.72 -19.28
CA ILE A 15 -11.98 -4.59 -18.37
C ILE A 15 -11.19 -3.49 -19.08
N ILE A 16 -11.66 -2.25 -18.89
CA ILE A 16 -10.90 -1.03 -19.18
C ILE A 16 -10.61 -0.36 -17.84
N THR A 17 -9.36 0.06 -17.66
CA THR A 17 -8.88 0.72 -16.46
C THR A 17 -8.70 2.20 -16.71
N ILE A 18 -9.41 3.02 -15.94
CA ILE A 18 -9.26 4.47 -15.92
C ILE A 18 -8.72 4.84 -14.54
N SER A 19 -7.59 5.53 -14.50
CA SER A 19 -6.96 5.97 -13.26
C SER A 19 -6.59 7.43 -13.34
N SER A 20 -6.24 8.03 -12.20
CA SER A 20 -5.76 9.41 -12.14
C SER A 20 -4.36 9.47 -11.54
N ILE A 21 -3.57 10.48 -11.92
CA ILE A 21 -2.33 10.80 -11.19
C ILE A 21 -2.72 11.10 -9.73
N CYS A 22 -2.29 10.24 -8.81
CA CYS A 22 -2.85 10.20 -7.47
C CYS A 22 -2.22 11.27 -6.57
N PRO A 23 -2.98 12.25 -6.05
CA PRO A 23 -2.44 13.26 -5.13
C PRO A 23 -2.24 12.72 -3.70
N GLY A 24 -2.89 11.60 -3.38
CA GLY A 24 -2.91 10.97 -2.07
C GLY A 24 -4.33 10.90 -1.51
N VAL A 25 -4.56 10.02 -0.53
CA VAL A 25 -5.90 9.77 0.02
C VAL A 25 -5.88 10.05 1.51
N TYR A 26 -6.93 10.67 2.04
CA TYR A 26 -7.12 10.85 3.46
C TYR A 26 -7.37 9.52 4.18
N PRO A 27 -6.89 9.34 5.42
CA PRO A 27 -7.32 8.26 6.28
C PRO A 27 -8.84 8.27 6.47
N LEU A 28 -9.46 7.09 6.57
CA LEU A 28 -10.91 6.97 6.78
C LEU A 28 -11.42 7.80 7.98
N LYS A 29 -10.63 7.87 9.05
CA LYS A 29 -10.98 8.62 10.27
C LYS A 29 -11.05 10.14 10.09
N THR A 30 -10.43 10.70 9.05
CA THR A 30 -10.41 12.15 8.80
C THR A 30 -11.80 12.65 8.41
N PHE A 31 -12.50 11.94 7.51
CA PHE A 31 -13.85 12.30 7.07
C PHE A 31 -14.91 12.23 8.17
N VAL A 32 -14.70 11.40 9.20
CA VAL A 32 -15.63 11.27 10.33
C VAL A 32 -15.51 12.46 11.30
N ARG A 33 -14.36 13.15 11.33
CA ARG A 33 -14.01 14.10 12.40
C ARG A 33 -13.97 15.56 11.96
N GLU A 34 -13.81 15.83 10.67
CA GLU A 34 -13.53 17.18 10.16
C GLU A 34 -14.66 17.75 9.28
N ASN A 35 -14.64 19.07 9.07
CA ASN A 35 -15.54 19.73 8.13
C ASN A 35 -15.10 19.41 6.69
N GLU A 36 -15.88 18.56 6.02
CA GLU A 36 -15.61 18.05 4.67
C GLU A 36 -15.36 19.15 3.64
N ASP A 37 -16.17 20.22 3.64
CA ASP A 37 -16.06 21.30 2.65
C ASP A 37 -14.74 22.05 2.75
N LYS A 38 -14.26 22.29 3.97
CA LYS A 38 -12.97 22.97 4.18
C LYS A 38 -11.83 22.04 3.80
N LEU A 39 -11.89 20.78 4.25
CA LEU A 39 -10.87 19.77 3.97
C LEU A 39 -10.65 19.59 2.47
N LEU A 40 -11.74 19.47 1.69
CA LEU A 40 -11.67 19.32 0.24
C LEU A 40 -11.10 20.56 -0.46
N LYS A 41 -11.44 21.77 0.01
CA LYS A 41 -10.88 23.01 -0.55
C LYS A 41 -9.37 23.10 -0.31
N ASP A 42 -8.91 22.81 0.91
CA ASP A 42 -7.50 22.84 1.26
C ASP A 42 -6.73 21.76 0.49
N TYR A 43 -7.32 20.57 0.33
CA TYR A 43 -6.77 19.48 -0.47
C TYR A 43 -6.55 19.91 -1.93
N TRP A 44 -7.60 20.36 -2.62
CA TRP A 44 -7.49 20.73 -4.04
C TRP A 44 -6.63 21.98 -4.26
N SER A 45 -6.58 22.89 -3.29
CA SER A 45 -5.63 24.02 -3.29
C SER A 45 -4.18 23.52 -3.27
N ALA A 46 -3.86 22.59 -2.37
CA ALA A 46 -2.53 21.99 -2.32
C ALA A 46 -2.16 21.25 -3.61
N VAL A 47 -3.10 20.48 -4.18
CA VAL A 47 -2.89 19.76 -5.44
C VAL A 47 -2.62 20.72 -6.61
N ALA A 48 -3.40 21.81 -6.73
CA ALA A 48 -3.22 22.83 -7.76
C ALA A 48 -1.87 23.56 -7.62
N ASP A 49 -1.39 23.74 -6.40
CA ASP A 49 -0.07 24.32 -6.09
C ASP A 49 1.10 23.35 -6.31
N GLY A 50 0.84 22.09 -6.69
CA GLY A 50 1.86 21.06 -6.82
C GLY A 50 2.46 20.62 -5.48
N LYS A 51 1.75 20.83 -4.37
CA LYS A 51 2.13 20.43 -3.01
C LYS A 51 1.44 19.12 -2.64
N LEU A 52 1.97 18.44 -1.62
CA LEU A 52 1.28 17.31 -1.02
C LEU A 52 0.16 17.84 -0.11
N PRO A 53 -1.08 17.36 -0.26
CA PRO A 53 -2.14 17.68 0.68
C PRO A 53 -1.77 17.23 2.09
N GLU A 54 -2.01 18.09 3.07
CA GLU A 54 -1.75 17.77 4.48
C GLU A 54 -2.78 16.74 4.99
N GLY A 55 -2.36 15.82 5.86
CA GLY A 55 -3.24 14.85 6.52
C GLY A 55 -3.60 13.61 5.69
N ILE A 56 -3.07 13.47 4.47
CA ILE A 56 -3.18 12.22 3.70
C ILE A 56 -2.46 11.07 4.44
N ARG A 57 -2.82 9.82 4.11
CA ARG A 57 -2.17 8.63 4.65
C ARG A 57 -0.65 8.71 4.53
N ASP A 58 0.06 8.25 5.55
CA ASP A 58 1.53 8.16 5.53
C ASP A 58 2.03 7.41 4.28
N THR A 59 1.37 6.33 3.89
CA THR A 59 1.75 5.60 2.67
C THR A 59 1.51 6.38 1.38
N CYS A 60 0.50 7.26 1.35
CA CYS A 60 0.26 8.15 0.21
C CYS A 60 1.29 9.28 0.16
N SER A 61 1.73 9.79 1.31
CA SER A 61 2.71 10.88 1.40
C SER A 61 4.14 10.45 1.05
N CYS A 62 4.39 9.14 0.88
CA CYS A 62 5.66 8.55 0.42
C CYS A 62 5.53 7.69 -0.86
N CYS A 63 4.36 7.58 -1.49
CA CYS A 63 4.19 6.72 -2.66
C CYS A 63 4.86 7.32 -3.91
N GLU A 64 5.93 6.68 -4.39
CA GLU A 64 6.62 7.05 -5.64
C GLU A 64 5.84 6.59 -6.89
N HIS A 65 5.01 5.56 -6.79
CA HIS A 65 4.27 4.98 -7.94
C HIS A 65 2.85 5.54 -8.05
N PHE A 66 2.74 6.87 -8.12
CA PHE A 66 1.44 7.57 -8.13
C PHE A 66 0.99 8.03 -9.52
N VAL A 67 1.88 7.90 -10.50
CA VAL A 67 1.59 8.02 -11.92
C VAL A 67 1.17 6.63 -12.41
N PRO A 68 -0.11 6.39 -12.75
CA PRO A 68 -0.63 5.05 -13.01
C PRO A 68 -0.36 4.60 -14.45
N VAL A 69 0.91 4.37 -14.79
CA VAL A 69 1.34 4.00 -16.16
C VAL A 69 0.66 2.72 -16.69
N GLY A 70 0.23 1.81 -15.81
CA GLY A 70 -0.45 0.57 -16.18
C GLY A 70 -1.97 0.68 -16.43
N ALA A 71 -2.56 1.87 -16.30
CA ALA A 71 -3.98 2.08 -16.64
C ALA A 71 -4.16 2.37 -18.15
N ASP A 72 -5.27 1.95 -18.74
CA ASP A 72 -5.58 2.20 -20.16
C ASP A 72 -5.76 3.70 -20.46
N ILE A 73 -6.41 4.40 -19.53
CA ILE A 73 -6.63 5.85 -19.60
C ILE A 73 -6.18 6.50 -18.29
N VAL A 74 -5.42 7.59 -18.38
CA VAL A 74 -4.96 8.37 -17.21
C VAL A 74 -5.49 9.79 -17.24
N ILE A 75 -6.08 10.21 -16.12
CA ILE A 75 -6.54 11.58 -15.87
C ILE A 75 -5.47 12.34 -15.08
N THR A 76 -4.98 13.47 -15.61
CA THR A 76 -3.93 14.26 -14.94
C THR A 76 -4.53 15.28 -13.99
N ILE A 77 -4.85 14.84 -12.78
CA ILE A 77 -5.42 15.70 -11.72
C ILE A 77 -4.38 16.26 -10.74
N ALA A 78 -3.10 15.85 -10.85
CA ALA A 78 -2.02 16.31 -10.00
C ALA A 78 -0.74 16.48 -10.83
N GLY A 79 0.10 17.44 -10.46
CA GLY A 79 1.32 17.79 -11.21
C GLY A 79 1.07 18.69 -12.43
N GLU A 80 -0.14 19.23 -12.58
CA GLU A 80 -0.54 20.09 -13.70
C GLU A 80 -0.89 21.52 -13.26
N LYS A 81 -0.42 22.53 -14.00
CA LYS A 81 -0.65 23.97 -13.70
C LYS A 81 -2.11 24.41 -13.81
N HIS A 82 -2.92 23.66 -14.54
CA HIS A 82 -4.32 23.98 -14.83
C HIS A 82 -5.28 22.91 -14.28
N THR A 83 -4.88 22.23 -13.20
CA THR A 83 -5.72 21.29 -12.47
C THR A 83 -7.08 21.93 -12.17
N GLY A 84 -8.17 21.26 -12.57
CA GLY A 84 -9.55 21.73 -12.38
C GLY A 84 -10.05 22.77 -13.39
N LYS A 85 -9.20 23.22 -14.33
CA LYS A 85 -9.57 24.15 -15.42
C LYS A 85 -9.60 23.47 -16.79
N GLU A 86 -8.75 22.47 -16.98
CA GLU A 86 -8.69 21.64 -18.18
C GLU A 86 -8.71 20.16 -17.78
N CYS A 87 -9.35 19.34 -18.60
CA CYS A 87 -9.33 17.89 -18.45
C CYS A 87 -8.39 17.33 -19.52
N LYS A 88 -7.27 16.73 -19.11
CA LYS A 88 -6.39 15.99 -20.01
C LYS A 88 -6.54 14.50 -19.72
N LEU A 89 -6.74 13.75 -20.80
CA LEU A 89 -6.84 12.30 -20.79
C LEU A 89 -5.66 11.75 -21.60
N PHE A 90 -4.92 10.82 -21.01
CA PHE A 90 -3.82 10.13 -21.66
C PHE A 90 -4.26 8.72 -22.01
N ALA A 91 -4.18 8.37 -23.29
CA ALA A 91 -4.34 6.99 -23.76
C ALA A 91 -3.00 6.27 -23.65
N ASN A 92 -2.87 5.33 -22.71
CA ASN A 92 -1.62 4.57 -22.55
C ASN A 92 -1.64 3.26 -23.36
N THR A 93 -2.82 2.77 -23.72
CA THR A 93 -3.01 1.52 -24.47
C THR A 93 -3.87 1.75 -25.71
N GLU A 94 -3.83 0.82 -26.66
CA GLU A 94 -4.71 0.84 -27.84
C GLU A 94 -6.20 0.81 -27.44
N LYS A 95 -6.55 0.04 -26.40
CA LYS A 95 -7.92 -0.01 -25.85
C LYS A 95 -8.36 1.35 -25.33
N GLY A 96 -7.49 2.03 -24.57
CA GLY A 96 -7.75 3.38 -24.07
C GLY A 96 -7.88 4.39 -25.21
N ALA A 97 -7.01 4.31 -26.22
CA ALA A 97 -7.06 5.17 -27.39
C ALA A 97 -8.35 4.99 -28.18
N GLU A 98 -8.79 3.74 -28.38
CA GLU A 98 -10.04 3.42 -29.06
C GLU A 98 -11.25 4.04 -28.36
N LEU A 99 -11.33 3.95 -27.03
CA LEU A 99 -12.42 4.55 -26.25
C LEU A 99 -12.46 6.09 -26.37
N LEU A 100 -11.30 6.73 -26.51
CA LEU A 100 -11.19 8.18 -26.59
C LEU A 100 -11.45 8.73 -28.01
N LYS A 101 -11.49 7.90 -29.06
CA LYS A 101 -11.70 8.35 -30.46
C LYS A 101 -13.03 9.07 -30.68
N GLU A 102 -14.08 8.67 -29.94
CA GLU A 102 -15.42 9.26 -30.07
C GLU A 102 -15.62 10.50 -29.21
N MET A 103 -14.63 10.89 -28.41
CA MET A 103 -14.72 12.06 -27.54
C MET A 103 -14.27 13.33 -28.26
N ASP A 104 -15.05 14.41 -28.10
CA ASP A 104 -14.66 15.73 -28.58
C ASP A 104 -13.41 16.23 -27.83
N GLY A 105 -12.38 16.64 -28.57
CA GLY A 105 -11.15 17.17 -27.99
C GLY A 105 -10.02 17.35 -29.00
N GLU A 106 -8.91 17.96 -28.54
CA GLU A 106 -7.68 18.06 -29.32
C GLU A 106 -6.72 16.93 -28.94
N THR A 107 -6.36 16.08 -29.89
CA THR A 107 -5.35 15.03 -29.69
C THR A 107 -3.96 15.60 -29.92
N ARG A 108 -3.04 15.37 -28.97
CA ARG A 108 -1.63 15.74 -29.08
C ARG A 108 -0.76 14.69 -28.41
N GLU A 109 0.45 14.50 -28.91
CA GLU A 109 1.47 13.72 -28.22
C GLU A 109 1.99 14.48 -27.00
N SER A 110 2.12 13.79 -25.88
CA SER A 110 2.60 14.35 -24.62
C SER A 110 3.12 13.24 -23.71
N GLU A 111 3.90 13.61 -22.71
CA GLU A 111 4.43 12.69 -21.70
C GLU A 111 3.57 12.77 -20.43
N LEU A 112 3.27 11.62 -19.85
CA LEU A 112 2.52 11.53 -18.60
C LEU A 112 3.35 12.02 -17.40
N GLU A 113 4.67 11.82 -17.47
CA GLU A 113 5.62 12.35 -16.51
C GLU A 113 5.94 13.80 -16.88
N THR A 114 5.78 14.72 -15.93
CA THR A 114 6.01 16.14 -16.13
C THR A 114 6.92 16.69 -15.03
N LYS A 115 7.35 17.95 -15.17
CA LYS A 115 8.07 18.64 -14.08
C LYS A 115 7.26 18.69 -12.78
N GLY A 116 5.93 18.74 -12.87
CA GLY A 116 5.06 18.77 -11.69
C GLY A 116 4.97 17.41 -11.00
N THR A 117 4.87 16.32 -11.76
CA THR A 117 4.92 14.97 -11.17
C THR A 117 6.29 14.69 -10.57
N GLU A 118 7.38 15.11 -11.21
CA GLU A 118 8.73 14.95 -10.65
C GLU A 118 8.91 15.74 -9.35
N THR A 119 8.37 16.96 -9.27
CA THR A 119 8.37 17.74 -8.02
C THR A 119 7.63 17.00 -6.89
N ILE A 120 6.46 16.43 -7.19
CA ILE A 120 5.68 15.64 -6.22
C ILE A 120 6.45 14.39 -5.79
N ARG A 121 7.11 13.69 -6.73
CA ARG A 121 7.93 12.50 -6.46
C ARG A 121 9.04 12.81 -5.46
N GLN A 122 9.78 13.89 -5.67
CA GLN A 122 10.85 14.34 -4.76
C GLN A 122 10.32 14.68 -3.36
N LEU A 123 9.15 15.33 -3.26
CA LEU A 123 8.50 15.59 -1.97
C LEU A 123 8.15 14.29 -1.24
N ARG A 124 7.69 13.27 -1.97
CA ARG A 124 7.33 11.96 -1.40
C ARG A 124 8.55 11.13 -0.98
N GLN A 125 9.62 11.13 -1.78
CA GLN A 125 10.89 10.50 -1.42
C GLN A 125 11.46 11.09 -0.13
N LYS A 126 11.45 12.42 0.00
CA LYS A 126 11.89 13.10 1.23
C LYS A 126 11.03 12.74 2.45
N ASN A 127 9.71 12.61 2.26
CA ASN A 127 8.82 12.15 3.32
C ASN A 127 9.06 10.69 3.68
N GLU A 128 9.37 9.84 2.70
CA GLU A 128 9.72 8.44 2.93
C GLU A 128 10.93 8.32 3.85
N GLU A 129 12.03 9.02 3.54
CA GLU A 129 13.23 9.02 4.37
C GLU A 129 12.91 9.36 5.83
N LYS A 130 12.08 10.39 6.04
CA LYS A 130 11.64 10.82 7.37
C LYS A 130 10.82 9.73 8.09
N ILE A 131 9.83 9.15 7.42
CA ILE A 131 8.95 8.11 7.99
C ILE A 131 9.75 6.84 8.29
N MET A 132 10.61 6.42 7.38
CA MET A 132 11.43 5.21 7.54
C MET A 132 12.43 5.35 8.69
N ALA A 133 13.05 6.53 8.84
CA ALA A 133 13.95 6.82 9.95
C ALA A 133 13.24 6.85 11.31
N ASP A 134 12.00 7.37 11.38
CA ASP A 134 11.20 7.34 12.61
C ASP A 134 10.77 5.91 12.98
N LEU A 135 10.31 5.13 11.99
CA LEU A 135 9.93 3.73 12.18
C LEU A 135 11.11 2.87 12.61
N GLU A 136 12.30 3.09 12.06
CA GLU A 136 13.50 2.33 12.43
C GLU A 136 13.87 2.50 13.90
N LYS A 137 13.75 3.72 14.42
CA LYS A 137 13.98 4.00 15.85
C LYS A 137 12.96 3.28 16.72
N LYS A 138 11.69 3.25 16.31
CA LYS A 138 10.58 2.63 17.06
C LYS A 138 10.59 1.10 16.99
N LEU A 139 11.05 0.53 15.88
CA LEU A 139 11.10 -0.92 15.63
C LEU A 139 12.48 -1.53 15.92
N SER A 140 13.33 -0.84 16.68
CA SER A 140 14.68 -1.31 16.97
C SER A 140 14.64 -2.55 17.86
N GLY A 141 15.16 -3.67 17.34
CA GLY A 141 15.25 -4.94 18.04
C GLY A 141 13.89 -5.60 18.32
N LEU A 142 13.92 -6.69 19.09
CA LEU A 142 12.73 -7.44 19.47
C LEU A 142 11.80 -6.62 20.37
N ASP A 143 12.37 -5.85 21.30
CA ASP A 143 11.59 -5.03 22.24
C ASP A 143 10.78 -3.95 21.51
N GLY A 144 11.36 -3.28 20.52
CA GLY A 144 10.64 -2.29 19.70
C GLY A 144 9.48 -2.91 18.91
N LEU A 145 9.66 -4.13 18.40
CA LEU A 145 8.59 -4.87 17.73
C LEU A 145 7.46 -5.25 18.70
N VAL A 146 7.81 -5.74 19.89
CA VAL A 146 6.86 -6.10 20.94
C VAL A 146 6.08 -4.87 21.39
N GLU A 147 6.76 -3.74 21.61
CA GLU A 147 6.16 -2.48 22.02
C GLU A 147 5.22 -1.92 20.93
N MET A 148 5.64 -1.92 19.67
CA MET A 148 4.82 -1.42 18.56
C MET A 148 3.47 -2.15 18.45
N PHE A 149 3.47 -3.46 18.67
CA PHE A 149 2.27 -4.28 18.61
C PHE A 149 1.64 -4.54 19.98
N SER A 150 2.12 -3.87 21.04
CA SER A 150 1.68 -4.11 22.41
C SER A 150 0.19 -3.78 22.60
N THR A 151 -0.33 -2.81 21.85
CA THR A 151 -1.74 -2.38 21.86
C THR A 151 -2.63 -3.16 20.90
N CYS A 152 -2.07 -4.11 20.14
CA CYS A 152 -2.86 -4.90 19.18
C CYS A 152 -3.85 -5.80 19.90
N ILE A 153 -5.14 -5.58 19.62
CA ILE A 153 -6.27 -6.33 20.21
C ILE A 153 -6.69 -7.57 19.41
N GLY A 154 -5.91 -7.98 18.39
CA GLY A 154 -6.21 -9.19 17.60
C GLY A 154 -7.53 -9.15 16.81
N CYS A 155 -8.03 -7.96 16.43
CA CYS A 155 -9.31 -7.85 15.70
C CYS A 155 -9.26 -8.30 14.23
N HIS A 156 -8.05 -8.55 13.69
CA HIS A 156 -7.77 -8.97 12.31
C HIS A 156 -8.32 -8.06 11.20
N GLY A 157 -8.87 -6.88 11.50
CA GLY A 157 -9.39 -5.94 10.49
C GLY A 157 -8.36 -5.58 9.42
N CYS A 158 -7.09 -5.44 9.81
CA CYS A 158 -5.99 -5.20 8.89
C CYS A 158 -5.75 -6.32 7.86
N ARG A 159 -6.11 -7.58 8.19
CA ARG A 159 -6.16 -8.71 7.24
C ARG A 159 -7.38 -8.59 6.35
N SER A 160 -8.56 -8.38 6.92
CA SER A 160 -9.84 -8.39 6.21
C SER A 160 -9.92 -7.36 5.09
N VAL A 161 -9.25 -6.21 5.24
CA VAL A 161 -9.20 -5.17 4.18
C VAL A 161 -8.04 -5.33 3.21
N CYS A 162 -7.13 -6.28 3.43
CA CYS A 162 -5.97 -6.46 2.58
C CYS A 162 -6.35 -7.29 1.34
N PRO A 163 -6.27 -6.74 0.12
CA PRO A 163 -6.63 -7.49 -1.08
C PRO A 163 -5.70 -8.69 -1.32
N ILE A 164 -4.45 -8.63 -0.84
CA ILE A 164 -3.49 -9.73 -0.96
C ILE A 164 -3.82 -10.89 -0.02
N CYS A 165 -4.61 -10.68 1.03
CA CYS A 165 -5.03 -11.73 1.96
C CYS A 165 -6.28 -12.47 1.46
N TYR A 166 -6.20 -13.14 0.31
CA TYR A 166 -7.34 -13.82 -0.34
C TYR A 166 -7.59 -15.27 0.15
N CYS A 167 -6.79 -15.77 1.10
CA CYS A 167 -6.95 -17.13 1.62
C CYS A 167 -8.37 -17.34 2.17
N ARG A 168 -9.05 -18.40 1.70
CA ARG A 168 -10.39 -18.79 2.17
C ARG A 168 -10.41 -19.17 3.65
N LEU A 169 -9.35 -19.83 4.11
CA LEU A 169 -9.12 -20.17 5.50
C LEU A 169 -7.79 -19.58 5.93
N CYS A 170 -7.81 -18.72 6.95
CA CYS A 170 -6.59 -18.21 7.59
C CYS A 170 -6.32 -19.06 8.82
N GLU A 171 -5.06 -19.47 9.02
CA GLU A 171 -4.65 -20.17 10.24
C GLU A 171 -5.09 -19.37 11.48
N PHE A 172 -4.84 -18.07 11.52
CA PHE A 172 -5.20 -17.23 12.67
C PHE A 172 -6.71 -17.05 12.92
N ASP A 173 -7.56 -17.45 11.97
CA ASP A 173 -9.03 -17.48 12.15
C ASP A 173 -9.55 -18.94 12.30
N SER A 174 -8.64 -19.92 12.34
CA SER A 174 -8.95 -21.34 12.49
C SER A 174 -9.22 -21.68 13.96
N PRO A 175 -10.22 -22.51 14.27
CA PRO A 175 -10.43 -23.03 15.63
C PRO A 175 -9.20 -23.74 16.22
N ARG A 176 -8.29 -24.26 15.37
CA ARG A 176 -7.05 -24.91 15.82
C ARG A 176 -6.04 -23.95 16.42
N SER A 177 -6.11 -22.68 16.05
CA SER A 177 -5.23 -21.63 16.55
C SER A 177 -5.78 -20.97 17.82
N GLU A 178 -7.01 -21.33 18.23
CA GLU A 178 -7.53 -20.92 19.52
C GLU A 178 -6.71 -21.57 20.65
N TYR A 179 -6.42 -20.77 21.67
CA TYR A 179 -5.74 -21.25 22.86
C TYR A 179 -6.73 -22.01 23.74
N GLU A 180 -6.51 -23.30 23.91
CA GLU A 180 -7.21 -24.11 24.90
C GLU A 180 -6.76 -23.72 26.33
N ALA A 181 -7.59 -24.01 27.34
CA ALA A 181 -7.32 -23.69 28.74
C ALA A 181 -5.95 -24.22 29.21
N GLU A 182 -5.56 -25.43 28.79
CA GLU A 182 -4.28 -26.05 29.12
C GLU A 182 -3.08 -25.26 28.57
N LYS A 183 -3.21 -24.66 27.37
CA LYS A 183 -2.18 -23.80 26.80
C LYS A 183 -2.03 -22.51 27.60
N TYR A 184 -3.14 -21.87 27.98
CA TYR A 184 -3.11 -20.69 28.85
C TYR A 184 -2.43 -20.99 30.19
N GLU A 185 -2.79 -22.10 30.85
CA GLU A 185 -2.17 -22.49 32.11
C GLU A 185 -0.67 -22.76 31.96
N THR A 186 -0.29 -23.46 30.90
CA THR A 186 1.11 -23.78 30.61
C THR A 186 1.94 -22.52 30.38
N GLU A 187 1.45 -21.58 29.58
CA GLU A 187 2.16 -20.33 29.31
C GLU A 187 2.20 -19.42 30.55
N LEU A 188 1.12 -19.36 31.34
CA LEU A 188 1.09 -18.61 32.60
C LEU A 188 2.13 -19.16 33.60
N ARG A 189 2.24 -20.49 33.73
CA ARG A 189 3.22 -21.14 34.60
C ARG A 189 4.66 -20.90 34.13
N LYS A 190 4.91 -20.90 32.81
CA LYS A 190 6.25 -20.70 32.24
C LYS A 190 6.72 -19.25 32.30
N ARG A 191 5.81 -18.30 31.98
CA ARG A 191 6.17 -16.89 31.74
C ARG A 191 5.71 -15.93 32.84
N GLY A 192 4.90 -16.40 33.79
CA GLY A 192 4.32 -15.56 34.85
C GLY A 192 3.19 -14.63 34.39
N GLY A 193 2.85 -14.65 33.09
CA GLY A 193 1.79 -13.85 32.49
C GLY A 193 1.50 -14.30 31.06
N VAL A 194 0.27 -14.09 30.60
CA VAL A 194 -0.14 -14.39 29.23
C VAL A 194 -0.83 -13.17 28.64
N ARG A 195 -0.43 -12.81 27.42
CA ARG A 195 -1.05 -11.74 26.64
C ARG A 195 -2.44 -12.17 26.16
N MET A 196 -3.41 -11.24 26.24
CA MET A 196 -4.77 -11.46 25.76
C MET A 196 -5.16 -10.38 24.72
N PRO A 197 -5.50 -10.75 23.47
CA PRO A 197 -5.43 -12.10 22.91
C PRO A 197 -3.98 -12.58 22.70
N PRO A 198 -3.73 -13.89 22.74
CA PRO A 198 -2.41 -14.45 22.45
C PRO A 198 -2.01 -14.21 20.98
N ASP A 199 -0.74 -14.42 20.65
CA ASP A 199 -0.19 -14.47 19.29
C ASP A 199 -0.39 -13.25 18.39
N SER A 200 -0.82 -12.09 18.92
CA SER A 200 -1.00 -10.88 18.09
C SER A 200 0.28 -10.44 17.37
N ILE A 201 1.46 -10.69 17.94
CA ILE A 201 2.75 -10.42 17.29
C ILE A 201 3.03 -11.46 16.21
N ALA A 202 2.83 -12.74 16.50
CA ALA A 202 3.02 -13.82 15.54
C ALA A 202 2.09 -13.64 14.31
N PHE A 203 0.86 -13.18 14.52
CA PHE A 203 -0.07 -12.78 13.47
C PHE A 203 0.53 -11.70 12.55
N GLN A 204 1.09 -10.62 13.11
CA GLN A 204 1.66 -9.55 12.29
C GLN A 204 2.92 -10.00 11.55
N ILE A 205 3.78 -10.80 12.18
CA ILE A 205 4.97 -11.39 11.55
C ILE A 205 4.56 -12.30 10.38
N GLY A 206 3.62 -13.22 10.62
CA GLY A 206 3.10 -14.11 9.57
C GLY A 206 2.51 -13.33 8.40
N ARG A 207 1.81 -12.22 8.68
CA ARG A 207 1.32 -11.33 7.62
C ARG A 207 2.45 -10.66 6.84
N MET A 208 3.46 -10.11 7.51
CA MET A 208 4.62 -9.50 6.84
C MET A 208 5.30 -10.50 5.90
N ILE A 209 5.44 -11.76 6.32
CA ILE A 209 5.99 -12.82 5.48
C ILE A 209 5.07 -13.12 4.28
N HIS A 210 3.76 -13.29 4.51
CA HIS A 210 2.82 -13.70 3.46
C HIS A 210 2.60 -12.64 2.38
N ILE A 211 2.61 -11.35 2.73
CA ILE A 211 2.24 -10.27 1.80
C ILE A 211 3.38 -9.32 1.46
N GLY A 212 4.54 -9.42 2.12
CA GLY A 212 5.62 -8.44 2.01
C GLY A 212 6.00 -8.10 0.56
N LEU A 213 6.28 -9.11 -0.26
CA LEU A 213 6.61 -8.95 -1.68
C LEU A 213 5.48 -8.31 -2.51
N SER A 214 4.22 -8.64 -2.24
CA SER A 214 3.05 -8.13 -2.99
C SER A 214 2.41 -6.87 -2.39
N CYS A 215 3.00 -6.31 -1.32
CA CYS A 215 2.42 -5.17 -0.62
C CYS A 215 2.57 -3.88 -1.45
N VAL A 216 1.48 -3.38 -2.01
CA VAL A 216 1.42 -2.11 -2.75
C VAL A 216 1.32 -0.86 -1.85
N SER A 217 1.48 -1.01 -0.53
CA SER A 217 1.43 0.11 0.44
C SER A 217 0.14 0.96 0.37
N CYS A 218 -1.04 0.36 0.16
CA CYS A 218 -2.30 1.12 -0.03
C CYS A 218 -2.82 1.87 1.22
N GLY A 219 -2.33 1.54 2.42
CA GLY A 219 -2.69 2.22 3.67
C GLY A 219 -3.94 1.71 4.39
N MET A 220 -4.79 0.91 3.75
CA MET A 220 -6.08 0.48 4.32
C MET A 220 -5.96 -0.28 5.65
N CYS A 221 -4.88 -1.04 5.85
CA CYS A 221 -4.67 -1.77 7.09
C CYS A 221 -4.41 -0.87 8.31
N SER A 222 -3.83 0.32 8.12
CA SER A 222 -3.72 1.33 9.18
C SER A 222 -5.07 2.01 9.43
N ASP A 223 -5.82 2.34 8.35
CA ASP A 223 -7.11 3.04 8.46
C ASP A 223 -8.14 2.28 9.30
N VAL A 224 -8.12 0.94 9.25
CA VAL A 224 -9.05 0.10 10.03
C VAL A 224 -8.49 -0.38 11.37
N CYS A 225 -7.28 0.04 11.75
CA CYS A 225 -6.71 -0.36 13.03
C CYS A 225 -7.35 0.46 14.16
N PRO A 226 -8.15 -0.14 15.07
CA PRO A 226 -8.77 0.60 16.17
C PRO A 226 -7.78 1.04 17.25
N ALA A 227 -6.55 0.50 17.23
CA ALA A 227 -5.47 0.83 18.15
C ALA A 227 -4.47 1.84 17.55
N ASP A 228 -4.79 2.43 16.38
CA ASP A 228 -3.94 3.40 15.67
C ASP A 228 -2.50 2.92 15.39
N ILE A 229 -2.30 1.61 15.29
CA ILE A 229 -0.99 1.02 14.91
C ILE A 229 -0.73 1.35 13.43
N PRO A 230 0.47 1.87 13.06
CA PRO A 230 0.80 2.24 11.68
C PRO A 230 1.16 1.00 10.84
N VAL A 231 0.26 0.00 10.80
CA VAL A 231 0.47 -1.31 10.15
C VAL A 231 0.96 -1.16 8.71
N ALA A 232 0.37 -0.25 7.94
CA ALA A 232 0.76 -0.03 6.55
C ALA A 232 2.19 0.48 6.39
N SER A 233 2.65 1.38 7.27
CA SER A 233 4.00 1.93 7.22
C SER A 233 5.04 0.89 7.65
N ILE A 234 4.70 0.04 8.63
CA ILE A 234 5.52 -1.12 9.03
C ILE A 234 5.64 -2.11 7.86
N PHE A 235 4.53 -2.41 7.19
CA PHE A 235 4.50 -3.32 6.05
C PHE A 235 5.19 -2.74 4.82
N ARG A 236 5.17 -1.42 4.64
CA ARG A 236 5.98 -0.75 3.62
C ARG A 236 7.47 -0.93 3.92
N LYS A 237 7.92 -0.67 5.16
CA LYS A 237 9.34 -0.83 5.54
C LYS A 237 9.82 -2.26 5.31
N THR A 238 9.06 -3.23 5.81
CA THR A 238 9.43 -4.66 5.69
C THR A 238 9.29 -5.18 4.26
N GLY A 239 8.22 -4.81 3.56
CA GLY A 239 8.00 -5.17 2.16
C GLY A 239 9.08 -4.61 1.25
N LYS A 240 9.43 -3.32 1.40
CA LYS A 240 10.47 -2.67 0.60
C LYS A 240 11.83 -3.36 0.73
N ALA A 241 12.22 -3.75 1.94
CA ALA A 241 13.49 -4.44 2.16
C ALA A 241 13.59 -5.76 1.36
N VAL A 242 12.47 -6.47 1.18
CA VAL A 242 12.46 -7.71 0.39
C VAL A 242 12.24 -7.42 -1.10
N GLN A 243 11.37 -6.47 -1.44
CA GLN A 243 11.11 -6.04 -2.83
C GLN A 243 12.38 -5.54 -3.51
N ASP A 244 13.21 -4.74 -2.81
CA ASP A 244 14.47 -4.22 -3.33
C ASP A 244 15.49 -5.34 -3.63
N VAL A 245 15.47 -6.43 -2.85
CA VAL A 245 16.36 -7.60 -3.07
C VAL A 245 16.03 -8.33 -4.37
N PHE A 246 14.75 -8.41 -4.73
CA PHE A 246 14.30 -9.06 -5.97
C PHE A 246 14.05 -8.06 -7.12
N GLU A 247 14.39 -6.78 -6.93
CA GLU A 247 14.07 -5.70 -7.87
C GLU A 247 12.58 -5.67 -8.30
N TYR A 248 11.69 -6.13 -7.41
CA TYR A 248 10.30 -6.39 -7.72
C TYR A 248 9.40 -5.22 -7.32
N ILE A 249 8.64 -4.66 -8.26
CA ILE A 249 7.72 -3.56 -8.01
C ILE A 249 6.27 -4.10 -8.01
N PRO A 250 5.64 -4.27 -6.83
CA PRO A 250 4.31 -4.86 -6.76
C PRO A 250 3.28 -4.00 -7.49
N GLY A 251 2.49 -4.65 -8.33
CA GLY A 251 1.40 -4.05 -9.07
C GLY A 251 1.78 -3.26 -10.32
N LYS A 252 3.06 -3.26 -10.72
CA LYS A 252 3.56 -2.52 -11.90
C LYS A 252 3.16 -3.18 -13.23
N ASP A 253 3.55 -4.44 -13.41
CA ASP A 253 3.34 -5.22 -14.64
C ASP A 253 2.75 -6.57 -14.28
N VAL A 254 1.83 -7.09 -15.08
CA VAL A 254 1.20 -8.41 -14.90
C VAL A 254 2.16 -9.54 -15.24
N GLU A 255 3.05 -9.34 -16.21
CA GLU A 255 4.00 -10.35 -16.67
C GLU A 255 5.19 -10.52 -15.72
N ASP A 256 5.47 -9.51 -14.89
CA ASP A 256 6.47 -9.55 -13.83
C ASP A 256 6.02 -10.51 -12.71
N LYS A 257 6.52 -11.75 -12.75
CA LYS A 257 6.06 -12.82 -11.86
C LYS A 257 6.47 -12.55 -10.41
N ILE A 258 5.66 -13.05 -9.48
CA ILE A 258 5.94 -12.89 -8.05
C ILE A 258 7.15 -13.78 -7.71
N PRO A 259 8.24 -13.25 -7.12
CA PRO A 259 9.49 -14.00 -6.96
C PRO A 259 9.35 -15.37 -6.30
N VAL A 260 8.55 -15.47 -5.23
CA VAL A 260 8.29 -16.74 -4.51
C VAL A 260 7.43 -17.76 -5.28
N THR A 261 7.04 -17.46 -6.52
CA THR A 261 6.28 -18.36 -7.40
C THR A 261 7.10 -18.83 -8.60
N THR A 262 8.34 -18.37 -8.71
CA THR A 262 9.29 -18.71 -9.76
C THR A 262 10.55 -19.32 -9.16
N PHE A 263 11.43 -19.80 -10.03
CA PHE A 263 12.74 -20.31 -9.66
C PHE A 263 13.72 -19.81 -10.72
N GLU A 264 14.80 -19.19 -10.27
CA GLU A 264 15.89 -18.67 -11.07
C GLU A 264 17.19 -19.31 -10.56
N GLU A 265 17.96 -19.95 -11.44
CA GLU A 265 19.12 -20.77 -11.05
C GLU A 265 20.26 -19.94 -10.45
N GLU A 266 20.44 -18.70 -10.93
CA GLU A 266 21.47 -17.77 -10.46
C GLU A 266 20.87 -16.64 -9.59
N GLU A 267 19.87 -16.95 -8.76
CA GLU A 267 19.24 -15.98 -7.86
C GLU A 267 19.97 -15.89 -6.51
N LEU A 268 20.33 -14.65 -6.10
CA LEU A 268 20.93 -14.36 -4.79
C LEU A 268 22.20 -15.16 -4.44
N THR A 269 22.99 -15.57 -5.45
CA THR A 269 24.28 -16.25 -5.28
C THR A 269 25.27 -15.51 -4.37
N SER A 270 25.10 -14.19 -4.19
CA SER A 270 25.92 -13.36 -3.31
C SER A 270 25.72 -13.58 -1.80
N VAL A 271 24.69 -14.33 -1.38
CA VAL A 271 24.39 -14.63 0.03
C VAL A 271 24.41 -16.12 0.36
N GLU A 272 24.91 -16.96 -0.55
CA GLU A 272 25.02 -18.42 -0.36
C GLU A 272 26.20 -18.84 0.53
N ASP A 273 27.09 -17.90 0.87
CA ASP A 273 28.30 -18.11 1.68
C ASP A 273 28.08 -18.05 3.21
#